data_AF-A0A1F9N5J1-F1
#
_entry.id   AF-A0A1F9N5J1-F1
#
_cell.length_a   1.000
_cell.length_b   1.000
_cell.length_c   1.000
_cell.angle_alpha   90.00
_cell.angle_beta   90.00
_cell.angle_gamma   90.00
#
_symmetry.space_group_name_H-M   'P 1'
#
loop_
_entity.id
_entity.type
_entity.pdbx_description
1 polymer ?
#
loop_
_entity_poly.entity_id
_entity_poly.type
_entity_poly.pdbx_seq_one_letter_code
_entity_poly.pdbx_strand_id
1 'polypeptide(L)'
;MEYAIPINQAALYRLSGDKNPLHIDPGFAKKGGFDRPILQGLCSFGYAGRAILHSICGSDPSRLKSFSARFMNVVFAGDTLITEGWKAAGDSYIVRTINQHGRIILGSAIAELA
;
A
#
# COMPACT_ATOMS: atom_id res chain seq x y z
N MET A 1 -2.63 -0.46 -11.86
CA MET A 1 -1.24 0.06 -11.89
C MET A 1 -0.37 -0.82 -11.02
N GLU A 2 0.86 -1.08 -11.43
CA GLU A 2 1.77 -2.04 -10.79
C GLU A 2 3.06 -1.35 -10.32
N TYR A 3 3.56 -1.76 -9.16
CA TYR A 3 4.82 -1.29 -8.59
C TYR A 3 5.62 -2.43 -7.98
N ALA A 4 6.81 -2.68 -8.49
CA ALA A 4 7.82 -3.48 -7.80
C ALA A 4 8.34 -2.71 -6.58
N ILE A 5 8.30 -3.33 -5.40
CA ILE A 5 8.76 -2.74 -4.15
C ILE A 5 10.26 -2.98 -4.01
N PRO A 6 11.10 -1.93 -3.96
CA PRO A 6 12.55 -2.10 -3.76
C PRO A 6 12.88 -2.86 -2.48
N ILE A 7 13.96 -3.65 -2.49
CA ILE A 7 14.36 -4.47 -1.33
C ILE A 7 14.67 -3.63 -0.08
N ASN A 8 15.06 -2.37 -0.27
CA ASN A 8 15.36 -1.42 0.80
C ASN A 8 14.16 -0.50 1.15
N GLN A 9 12.97 -0.72 0.58
CA GLN A 9 11.85 0.21 0.73
C GLN A 9 11.43 0.41 2.20
N ALA A 10 11.42 -0.66 3.00
CA ALA A 10 11.07 -0.56 4.42
C ALA A 10 12.12 0.24 5.23
N ALA A 11 13.40 0.14 4.84
CA ALA A 11 14.50 0.89 5.43
C ALA A 11 14.48 2.38 5.05
N LEU A 12 13.97 2.70 3.86
CA LEU A 12 13.75 4.09 3.43
C LEU A 12 12.51 4.69 4.10
N TYR A 13 11.35 4.03 4.02
CA TYR A 13 10.08 4.56 4.51
C TYR A 13 10.08 4.83 6.02
N ARG A 14 10.77 4.01 6.82
CA ARG A 14 10.90 4.25 8.27
C ARG A 14 11.50 5.62 8.63
N LEU A 15 12.25 6.24 7.72
CA LEU A 15 12.79 7.59 7.92
C LEU A 15 11.68 8.66 7.96
N SER A 16 10.47 8.34 7.50
CA SER A 16 9.28 9.20 7.62
C SER A 16 8.66 9.18 9.02
N GLY A 17 9.16 8.38 9.97
CA GLY A 17 8.80 8.47 11.39
C GLY A 17 8.51 7.14 12.08
N ASP A 18 8.09 6.11 11.34
CA ASP A 18 7.83 4.79 11.92
C ASP A 18 9.13 3.98 12.07
N LYS A 19 9.70 4.03 13.27
CA LYS A 19 10.95 3.36 13.61
C LYS A 19 10.77 1.93 14.14
N ASN A 20 9.58 1.34 14.06
CA ASN A 20 9.31 0.01 14.61
C ASN A 20 10.28 -1.05 14.05
N PRO A 21 11.01 -1.80 14.91
CA PRO A 21 11.99 -2.79 14.48
C PRO A 21 11.39 -3.93 13.64
N LEU A 22 10.07 -4.16 13.71
CA LEU A 22 9.33 -5.11 12.87
C LEU A 22 9.61 -4.95 11.37
N HIS A 23 9.98 -3.75 10.93
CA HIS A 23 10.20 -3.41 9.52
C HIS A 23 11.66 -3.44 9.07
N ILE A 24 12.62 -3.78 9.96
CA ILE A 24 14.04 -3.77 9.60
C ILE A 24 14.88 -4.87 10.26
N ASP A 25 14.50 -5.34 11.46
CA ASP A 25 15.24 -6.35 12.22
C ASP A 25 14.64 -7.74 11.99
N PRO A 26 15.36 -8.69 11.35
CA PRO A 26 14.87 -10.05 11.13
C PRO A 26 14.56 -10.83 12.42
N GLY A 27 15.36 -10.64 13.47
CA GLY A 27 15.15 -11.29 14.76
C GLY A 27 13.89 -10.79 15.45
N PHE A 28 13.60 -9.48 15.34
CA PHE A 28 12.35 -8.90 15.84
C PHE A 28 11.15 -9.35 15.01
N ALA A 29 11.27 -9.36 13.68
CA ALA A 29 10.20 -9.84 12.79
C ALA A 29 9.81 -11.29 13.06
N LYS A 30 10.82 -12.16 13.31
CA LYS A 30 10.59 -13.56 13.69
C LYS A 30 9.84 -13.71 15.00
N LYS A 31 10.11 -12.87 16.00
CA LYS A 31 9.32 -12.83 17.25
C LYS A 31 7.86 -12.41 17.00
N GLY A 32 7.62 -11.59 15.98
CA GLY A 32 6.29 -11.21 15.52
C GLY A 32 5.59 -12.24 14.63
N GLY A 33 6.20 -13.41 14.39
CA GLY A 33 5.61 -14.48 13.57
C GLY A 33 5.85 -14.33 12.06
N PHE A 34 6.79 -13.48 11.65
CA PHE A 34 7.13 -13.28 10.24
C PHE A 34 8.52 -13.83 9.93
N ASP A 35 8.67 -14.50 8.78
CA ASP A 35 9.95 -15.08 8.37
C ASP A 35 11.05 -14.03 8.10
N ARG A 36 10.64 -12.80 7.80
CA ARG A 36 11.52 -11.64 7.54
C ARG A 36 10.76 -10.33 7.80
N PRO A 37 11.45 -9.17 7.87
CA PRO A 37 10.78 -7.89 8.09
C PRO A 37 9.71 -7.57 7.04
N ILE A 38 8.56 -7.10 7.50
CA ILE A 38 7.44 -6.70 6.64
C ILE A 38 7.53 -5.21 6.30
N LEU A 39 7.01 -4.82 5.14
CA LEU A 39 6.80 -3.42 4.77
C LEU A 39 5.75 -2.79 5.69
N GLN A 40 5.92 -1.51 6.01
CA GLN A 40 4.92 -0.74 6.76
C GLN A 40 3.59 -0.72 6.01
N GLY A 41 2.48 -0.97 6.69
CA GLY A 41 1.14 -0.93 6.08
C GLY A 41 0.86 0.42 5.41
N LEU A 42 1.21 1.52 6.07
CA LEU A 42 1.07 2.87 5.52
C LEU A 42 1.98 3.14 4.30
N CYS A 43 3.08 2.40 4.14
CA CYS A 43 3.86 2.46 2.91
C CYS A 43 3.08 1.83 1.75
N SER A 44 2.54 0.62 1.94
CA SER A 44 1.66 -0.03 0.94
C SER A 44 0.44 0.83 0.60
N PHE A 45 -0.16 1.48 1.60
CA PHE A 45 -1.24 2.45 1.42
C PHE A 45 -0.81 3.64 0.56
N GLY A 46 0.40 4.18 0.79
CA GLY A 46 0.98 5.23 -0.05
C GLY A 46 1.20 4.81 -1.51
N TYR A 47 1.63 3.57 -1.76
CA TYR A 47 1.74 3.03 -3.13
C TYR A 47 0.38 2.96 -3.82
N ALA A 48 -0.66 2.51 -3.12
CA ALA A 48 -2.03 2.50 -3.63
C ALA A 48 -2.56 3.93 -3.88
N GLY A 49 -2.29 4.87 -2.97
CA GLY A 49 -2.63 6.28 -3.15
C GLY A 49 -1.96 6.89 -4.38
N ARG A 50 -0.67 6.57 -4.60
CA ARG A 50 0.05 6.99 -5.80
C ARG A 50 -0.55 6.39 -7.09
N ALA A 51 -0.97 5.12 -7.04
CA ALA A 51 -1.68 4.49 -8.15
C ALA A 51 -3.00 5.22 -8.49
N ILE A 52 -3.79 5.58 -7.47
CA ILE A 52 -5.03 6.34 -7.62
C ILE A 52 -4.73 7.71 -8.26
N LEU A 53 -3.77 8.45 -7.72
CA LEU A 53 -3.42 9.78 -8.21
C LEU A 53 -3.06 9.79 -9.70
N HIS A 54 -2.16 8.90 -10.11
CA HIS A 54 -1.73 8.84 -11.50
C HIS A 54 -2.80 8.29 -12.45
N SER A 55 -3.67 7.41 -11.97
CA SER A 55 -4.65 6.74 -12.85
C SER A 55 -5.92 7.56 -13.05
N ILE A 56 -6.46 8.18 -11.99
CA ILE A 56 -7.79 8.82 -12.04
C ILE A 56 -7.83 10.28 -11.57
N CYS A 57 -6.77 10.77 -10.91
CA CYS A 57 -6.66 12.18 -10.51
C CYS A 57 -5.82 13.03 -11.47
N GLY A 58 -5.29 12.47 -12.55
CA GLY A 58 -4.39 13.21 -13.46
C GLY A 58 -3.09 13.67 -12.78
N SER A 59 -2.68 12.97 -11.72
CA SER A 59 -1.56 13.33 -10.84
C SER A 59 -1.72 14.63 -10.05
N ASP A 60 -2.94 15.18 -9.99
CA ASP A 60 -3.25 16.34 -9.14
C ASP A 60 -3.71 15.85 -7.74
N PRO A 61 -2.94 16.12 -6.67
CA PRO A 61 -3.29 15.70 -5.32
C PRO A 61 -4.54 16.39 -4.78
N SER A 62 -4.91 17.58 -5.28
CA SER A 62 -6.11 18.30 -4.82
C SER A 62 -7.42 17.59 -5.21
N ARG A 63 -7.36 16.72 -6.22
CA ARG A 63 -8.51 15.95 -6.71
C ARG A 63 -8.81 14.69 -5.90
N LEU A 64 -7.88 14.22 -5.07
CA LEU A 64 -8.13 13.08 -4.19
C LEU A 64 -8.70 13.58 -2.86
N LYS A 65 -10.03 13.53 -2.73
CA LYS A 65 -10.75 14.01 -1.54
C LYS A 65 -10.54 13.09 -0.34
N SER A 66 -10.71 11.78 -0.55
CA SER A 66 -10.55 10.79 0.51
C SER A 66 -10.05 9.46 -0.06
N PHE A 67 -9.29 8.73 0.75
CA PHE A 67 -8.93 7.35 0.48
C PHE A 67 -8.96 6.58 1.78
N SER A 68 -9.73 5.50 1.82
CA SER A 68 -9.85 4.60 2.97
C SER A 68 -9.61 3.16 2.53
N ALA A 69 -9.05 2.34 3.42
CA ALA A 69 -8.80 0.93 3.16
C ALA A 69 -8.66 0.15 4.47
N ARG A 70 -8.85 -1.16 4.41
CA ARG A 70 -8.48 -2.11 5.45
C ARG A 70 -7.20 -2.84 5.06
N PHE A 71 -6.22 -2.87 5.97
CA PHE A 71 -5.05 -3.76 5.86
C PHE A 71 -5.50 -5.20 6.09
N MET A 72 -5.39 -6.05 5.07
CA MET A 72 -5.85 -7.44 5.12
C MET A 72 -4.70 -8.44 5.18
N ASN A 73 -3.55 -8.10 4.61
CA ASN A 73 -2.34 -8.92 4.65
C ASN A 73 -1.09 -8.04 4.70
N VAL A 74 0.06 -8.67 5.00
CA VAL A 74 1.37 -8.04 4.98
C VAL A 74 1.99 -8.05 3.59
N VAL A 75 2.89 -7.09 3.37
CA VAL A 75 3.73 -6.99 2.18
C VAL A 75 5.15 -7.13 2.64
N PHE A 76 6.01 -7.67 1.81
CA PHE A 76 7.43 -7.67 2.07
C PHE A 76 8.18 -6.85 1.01
N ALA A 77 9.32 -6.28 1.39
CA ALA A 77 10.21 -5.66 0.42
C ALA A 77 10.63 -6.69 -0.66
N GLY A 78 10.65 -6.29 -1.93
CA GLY A 78 10.82 -7.18 -3.08
C GLY A 78 9.51 -7.73 -3.68
N ASP A 79 8.37 -7.62 -2.98
CA ASP A 79 7.07 -7.96 -3.57
C ASP A 79 6.68 -6.96 -4.66
N THR A 80 5.65 -7.30 -5.42
CA THR A 80 5.01 -6.38 -6.37
C THR A 80 3.59 -6.10 -5.93
N LEU A 81 3.22 -4.83 -5.88
CA LEU A 81 1.85 -4.39 -5.59
C LEU A 81 1.13 -4.01 -6.86
N ILE A 82 -0.08 -4.54 -7.02
CA ILE A 82 -0.98 -4.25 -8.12
C ILE A 82 -2.24 -3.61 -7.53
N THR A 83 -2.47 -2.35 -7.88
CA THR A 83 -3.68 -1.62 -7.48
C THR A 83 -4.65 -1.56 -8.65
N GLU A 84 -5.86 -2.03 -8.38
CA GLU A 84 -7.00 -2.09 -9.30
C GLU A 84 -8.12 -1.20 -8.77
N GLY A 85 -8.92 -0.62 -9.66
CA GLY A 85 -10.04 0.22 -9.28
C GLY A 85 -11.18 0.18 -10.26
N TRP A 86 -12.39 0.33 -9.76
CA TRP A 86 -13.64 0.34 -10.52
C TRP A 86 -14.45 1.56 -10.12
N LYS A 87 -14.96 2.29 -11.11
CA LYS A 87 -15.85 3.42 -10.85
C LYS A 87 -17.13 2.93 -10.18
N ALA A 88 -17.50 3.55 -9.08
CA ALA A 88 -18.77 3.35 -8.37
C ALA A 88 -19.73 4.50 -8.70
N ALA A 89 -20.70 4.79 -7.82
CA ALA A 89 -21.60 5.92 -8.01
C ALA A 89 -20.86 7.27 -7.83
N GLY A 90 -21.24 8.26 -8.63
CA GLY A 90 -20.67 9.61 -8.56
C GLY A 90 -19.15 9.63 -8.78
N ASP A 91 -18.45 10.27 -7.86
CA ASP A 91 -17.00 10.44 -7.84
C ASP A 91 -16.26 9.44 -6.95
N SER A 92 -16.92 8.34 -6.61
CA SER A 92 -16.35 7.25 -5.80
C SER A 92 -15.81 6.11 -6.67
N TYR A 93 -14.75 5.47 -6.18
CA TYR A 93 -14.12 4.30 -6.79
C TYR A 93 -13.91 3.22 -5.73
N ILE A 94 -14.30 1.98 -6.04
CA ILE A 94 -13.91 0.82 -5.26
C ILE A 94 -12.47 0.48 -5.67
N VAL A 95 -11.59 0.32 -4.70
CA VAL A 95 -10.17 0.05 -4.91
C VAL A 95 -9.80 -1.27 -4.25
N ARG A 96 -8.85 -1.99 -4.86
CA ARG A 96 -8.22 -3.16 -4.26
C ARG A 96 -6.73 -3.14 -4.57
N THR A 97 -5.91 -3.51 -3.60
CA THR A 97 -4.47 -3.77 -3.86
C THR A 97 -4.16 -5.21 -3.53
N ILE A 98 -3.58 -5.92 -4.50
CA ILE A 98 -3.12 -7.30 -4.38
C ILE A 98 -1.59 -7.36 -4.54
N ASN A 99 -0.99 -8.48 -4.13
CA ASN A 99 0.40 -8.78 -4.50
C ASN A 99 0.50 -9.64 -5.76
N GLN A 100 1.72 -9.97 -6.18
CA GLN A 100 2.00 -10.83 -7.35
C GLN A 100 1.38 -12.24 -7.30
N HIS A 101 0.95 -12.68 -6.11
CA HIS A 101 0.31 -13.98 -5.90
C HIS A 101 -1.22 -13.89 -5.78
N GLY A 102 -1.80 -12.70 -6.06
CA GLY A 102 -3.24 -12.47 -5.97
C GLY A 102 -3.78 -12.32 -4.54
N ARG A 103 -2.91 -12.25 -3.51
CA ARG A 103 -3.36 -12.02 -2.13
C ARG A 103 -3.77 -10.57 -1.94
N ILE A 104 -4.93 -10.35 -1.33
CA ILE A 104 -5.44 -9.02 -1.02
C ILE A 104 -4.63 -8.40 0.11
N ILE A 105 -3.95 -7.30 -0.18
CA ILE A 105 -3.18 -6.50 0.77
C ILE A 105 -4.05 -5.39 1.37
N LEU A 106 -4.71 -4.62 0.50
CA LEU A 106 -5.67 -3.60 0.87
C LEU A 106 -7.03 -3.96 0.27
N GLY A 107 -8.03 -4.13 1.12
CA GLY A 107 -9.40 -4.42 0.74
C GLY A 107 -10.38 -3.51 1.45
N SER A 108 -11.67 -3.67 1.15
CA SER A 108 -12.73 -2.76 1.62
C SER A 108 -12.34 -1.29 1.40
N ALA A 109 -11.71 -0.99 0.26
CA ALA A 109 -11.09 0.29 0.01
C ALA A 109 -11.93 1.15 -0.95
N ILE A 110 -12.06 2.42 -0.62
CA ILE A 110 -12.83 3.41 -1.37
C ILE A 110 -11.96 4.66 -1.52
N ALA A 111 -11.88 5.17 -2.74
CA ALA A 111 -11.33 6.48 -3.05
C ALA A 111 -12.45 7.40 -3.54
N GLU A 112 -12.47 8.64 -3.07
CA GLU A 112 -13.42 9.66 -3.51
C GLU A 112 -12.65 10.82 -4.13
N LEU A 113 -13.15 11.32 -5.25
CA LEU A 113 -12.61 12.51 -5.89
C LEU A 113 -13.35 13.78 -5.40
N ALA A 114 -12.66 14.92 -5.52
CA ALA A 114 -13.17 16.25 -5.18
C ALA A 114 -13.93 16.91 -6.34
#